data_AF-A0AAR5P678-F1
#
_entry.id   AF-A0AAR5P678-F1
#
_cell.length_a   1.000
_cell.length_b   1.000
_cell.length_c   1.000
_cell.angle_alpha   90.00
_cell.angle_beta   90.00
_cell.angle_gamma   90.00
#
_symmetry.space_group_name_H-M   'P 1'
#
loop_
_entity.id
_entity.type
_entity.pdbx_description
1 polymer ?
#
loop_
_entity_poly.entity_id
_entity_poly.type
_entity_poly.pdbx_seq_one_letter_code
_entity_poly.pdbx_strand_id
1 'polypeptide(L)'
;MIMWQTAIFGLVTLVVLSKVDGQKKEDDFQCPSATGTGNFADPATCRRFYQCVDGYPYMNRCPSGLFFDDISKFCTFKNEARCGPIASTPAPITEPPTDLAEKCNNKECQLPYCFCSKDGTVIPGNLEAENTPQMILLTFDGAVNLQNYDHYKKVLNGKRTNPNGCPIKGTFYVSHEYSNYQMIQQLASEGNEIGTETISLQTGLQDKGYEEWVGEMIGMREILRHFANISKSEVVGMRAPFLKPGRNTQYKVLEEFGYIYDSSVGVPALPIPVWPYTLDYKIPHECKSGTCPTKSFPGVWEVPLNAHFVEGFEGGHCPYLDQCVLHNHDPDDVFQWLQEDFSKYYDQNRAPYMMAFHTNWFSIKELEKGLGKFLDWASNLPDVWFVTTTQALTWMTDPKGLKQLDNYEPWSCNKKDNLPPTPCKTSIKCALSFKKENFTDTRYLETCRDCPNQYPWLGDATGSGIPNKDNYVPDNV
;
A
#
# COMPACT_ATOMS: atom_id res chain seq x y z
N MET A 1 38.97 -55.40 -58.85
CA MET A 1 40.45 -55.48 -58.72
C MET A 1 40.75 -55.60 -57.23
N ILE A 2 40.78 -56.80 -56.64
CA ILE A 2 41.89 -57.77 -56.62
C ILE A 2 43.24 -57.12 -56.29
N MET A 3 43.71 -57.37 -55.06
CA MET A 3 45.06 -57.86 -54.66
C MET A 3 45.11 -57.80 -53.12
N TRP A 4 45.07 -58.88 -52.32
CA TRP A 4 46.08 -59.94 -52.11
C TRP A 4 47.47 -59.30 -51.99
N GLN A 5 48.21 -59.36 -50.88
CA GLN A 5 48.71 -60.59 -50.27
C GLN A 5 49.48 -60.31 -48.95
N THR A 6 49.23 -61.17 -47.96
CA THR A 6 50.18 -61.88 -47.08
C THR A 6 51.20 -61.17 -46.17
N ALA A 7 51.05 -61.53 -44.90
CA ALA A 7 51.93 -61.40 -43.74
C ALA A 7 53.36 -61.95 -43.90
N ILE A 8 54.28 -61.38 -43.12
CA ILE A 8 55.48 -62.08 -42.62
C ILE A 8 55.58 -61.85 -41.10
N PHE A 9 55.71 -62.98 -40.41
CA PHE A 9 55.93 -63.15 -38.97
C PHE A 9 57.30 -62.63 -38.52
N GLY A 10 57.35 -62.05 -37.32
CA GLY A 10 58.58 -61.81 -36.58
C GLY A 10 58.30 -61.72 -35.08
N LEU A 11 58.68 -62.78 -34.35
CA LEU A 11 58.58 -62.93 -32.90
C LEU A 11 59.17 -61.71 -32.15
N VAL A 12 58.41 -61.17 -31.19
CA VAL A 12 59.00 -60.53 -29.99
C VAL A 12 58.19 -60.94 -28.77
N THR A 13 58.90 -61.55 -27.83
CA THR A 13 58.50 -62.05 -26.51
C THR A 13 57.65 -61.07 -25.69
N LEU A 14 56.50 -61.57 -25.18
CA LEU A 14 55.72 -60.95 -24.12
C LEU A 14 56.48 -61.02 -22.78
N VAL A 15 56.79 -59.86 -22.19
CA VAL A 15 56.95 -59.71 -20.73
C VAL A 15 56.29 -58.39 -20.31
N VAL A 16 55.42 -58.51 -19.31
CA VAL A 16 54.49 -57.53 -18.76
C VAL A 16 55.21 -56.37 -18.07
N LEU A 17 54.82 -55.13 -18.40
CA LEU A 17 54.95 -53.97 -17.52
C LEU A 17 53.66 -53.15 -17.62
N SER A 18 52.84 -53.25 -16.57
CA SER A 18 51.65 -52.45 -16.36
C SER A 18 52.03 -50.97 -16.20
N LYS A 19 51.57 -50.10 -17.10
CA LYS A 19 51.36 -48.69 -16.79
C LYS A 19 49.86 -48.45 -16.71
N VAL A 20 49.39 -48.36 -15.47
CA VAL A 20 48.09 -47.86 -15.05
C VAL A 20 47.98 -46.43 -15.55
N ASP A 21 47.08 -46.17 -16.49
CA ASP A 21 46.75 -44.83 -16.93
C ASP A 21 45.82 -44.21 -15.89
N GLY A 22 46.38 -43.34 -15.05
CA GLY A 22 45.64 -42.61 -14.03
C GLY A 22 44.86 -41.46 -14.66
N GLN A 23 43.69 -41.73 -15.23
CA GLN A 23 42.70 -40.68 -15.46
C GLN A 23 42.18 -40.19 -14.10
N LYS A 24 42.52 -38.95 -13.73
CA LYS A 24 41.84 -38.20 -12.68
C LYS A 24 40.39 -38.00 -13.12
N LYS A 25 39.43 -38.59 -12.40
CA LYS A 25 38.01 -38.22 -12.47
C LYS A 25 37.88 -36.75 -12.09
N GLU A 26 37.27 -35.93 -12.95
CA GLU A 26 36.64 -34.68 -12.51
C GLU A 26 35.40 -35.09 -11.71
N ASP A 27 35.34 -34.72 -10.44
CA ASP A 27 34.14 -34.92 -9.62
C ASP A 27 33.08 -33.92 -10.11
N ASP A 28 31.96 -34.42 -10.65
CA ASP A 28 30.82 -33.60 -11.04
C ASP A 28 30.30 -32.82 -9.83
N PHE A 29 30.10 -31.50 -10.01
CA PHE A 29 29.56 -30.63 -8.96
C PHE A 29 28.19 -31.14 -8.50
N GLN A 30 28.00 -31.29 -7.18
CA GLN A 30 26.73 -31.69 -6.58
C GLN A 30 26.09 -30.54 -5.83
N CYS A 31 24.79 -30.36 -6.01
CA CYS A 31 24.02 -29.32 -5.33
C CYS A 31 23.95 -29.57 -3.81
N PRO A 32 24.16 -28.54 -2.97
CA PRO A 32 24.04 -28.68 -1.52
C PRO A 32 22.61 -29.05 -1.08
N SER A 33 22.50 -30.09 -0.24
CA SER A 33 21.22 -30.70 0.17
C SER A 33 20.34 -29.81 1.07
N ALA A 34 20.92 -28.78 1.68
CA ALA A 34 20.27 -27.95 2.70
C ALA A 34 19.53 -26.71 2.15
N THR A 35 19.79 -26.32 0.89
CA THR A 35 19.24 -25.08 0.30
C THR A 35 18.47 -25.28 -1.01
N GLY A 36 18.49 -26.49 -1.60
CA GLY A 36 17.60 -26.96 -2.68
C GLY A 36 17.74 -26.27 -4.05
N THR A 37 17.78 -24.94 -4.07
CA THR A 37 17.76 -24.08 -5.26
C THR A 37 18.59 -22.82 -5.01
N GLY A 38 19.44 -22.44 -5.96
CA GLY A 38 20.28 -21.24 -5.85
C GLY A 38 21.53 -21.27 -6.70
N ASN A 39 22.31 -20.18 -6.68
CA ASN A 39 23.60 -20.10 -7.39
C ASN A 39 24.76 -20.41 -6.44
N PHE A 40 25.71 -21.21 -6.90
CA PHE A 40 26.85 -21.69 -6.12
C PHE A 40 28.13 -21.52 -6.93
N ALA A 41 29.21 -21.09 -6.27
CA ALA A 41 30.49 -20.91 -6.96
C ALA A 41 31.01 -22.24 -7.53
N ASP A 42 31.57 -22.17 -8.73
CA ASP A 42 32.35 -23.26 -9.31
C ASP A 42 33.71 -23.31 -8.59
N PRO A 43 34.06 -24.44 -7.93
CA PRO A 43 35.35 -24.58 -7.24
C PRO A 43 36.57 -24.50 -8.15
N ALA A 44 36.41 -24.74 -9.44
CA ALA A 44 37.49 -24.69 -10.41
C ALA A 44 37.73 -23.29 -10.97
N THR A 45 36.70 -22.43 -11.03
CA THR A 45 36.84 -21.10 -11.62
C THR A 45 35.77 -20.09 -11.23
N CYS A 46 36.20 -18.88 -10.87
CA CYS A 46 35.30 -17.77 -10.59
C CYS A 46 34.62 -17.17 -11.84
N ARG A 47 34.91 -17.67 -13.05
CA ARG A 47 34.20 -17.24 -14.27
C ARG A 47 32.95 -18.05 -14.54
N ARG A 48 32.70 -19.07 -13.72
CA ARG A 48 31.57 -19.97 -13.83
C ARG A 48 30.93 -20.14 -12.46
N PHE A 49 29.70 -20.59 -12.47
CA PHE A 49 28.94 -20.93 -11.28
C PHE A 49 27.94 -22.01 -11.66
N TYR A 50 27.48 -22.77 -10.66
CA TYR A 50 26.42 -23.74 -10.83
C TYR A 50 25.13 -23.16 -10.28
N GLN A 51 24.08 -23.19 -11.10
CA GLN A 51 22.72 -22.93 -10.67
C GLN A 51 22.08 -24.28 -10.33
N CYS A 52 21.68 -24.46 -9.09
CA CYS A 52 20.91 -25.63 -8.67
C CYS A 52 19.43 -25.33 -8.80
N VAL A 53 18.69 -26.23 -9.46
CA VAL A 53 17.23 -26.22 -9.52
C VAL A 53 16.74 -27.61 -9.16
N ASP A 54 15.96 -27.73 -8.08
CA ASP A 54 15.46 -29.00 -7.54
C ASP A 54 16.58 -30.04 -7.30
N GLY A 55 17.73 -29.57 -6.83
CA GLY A 55 18.91 -30.41 -6.58
C GLY A 55 19.74 -30.79 -7.82
N TYR A 56 19.35 -30.36 -9.02
CA TYR A 56 20.10 -30.60 -10.25
C TYR A 56 21.01 -29.40 -10.62
N PRO A 57 22.32 -29.62 -10.87
CA PRO A 57 23.27 -28.55 -11.16
C PRO A 57 23.32 -28.19 -12.64
N TYR A 58 23.18 -26.90 -12.94
CA TYR A 58 23.33 -26.31 -14.28
C TYR A 58 24.54 -25.37 -14.30
N MET A 59 25.55 -25.70 -15.09
CA MET A 59 26.75 -24.87 -15.21
C MET A 59 26.47 -23.62 -16.05
N ASN A 60 26.75 -22.46 -15.48
CA ASN A 60 26.61 -21.15 -16.10
C ASN A 60 27.95 -20.41 -16.11
N ARG A 61 28.11 -19.48 -17.05
CA ARG A 61 29.28 -18.60 -17.12
C ARG A 61 28.85 -17.17 -16.83
N CYS A 62 29.69 -16.44 -16.09
CA CYS A 62 29.49 -15.01 -15.95
C CYS A 62 29.66 -14.30 -17.31
N PRO A 63 28.93 -13.21 -17.55
CA PRO A 63 29.14 -12.36 -18.72
C PRO A 63 30.60 -11.92 -18.87
N SER A 64 31.03 -11.64 -20.10
CA SER A 64 32.42 -11.31 -20.42
C SER A 64 32.97 -10.19 -19.54
N GLY A 65 34.02 -10.50 -18.78
CA GLY A 65 34.70 -9.56 -17.87
C GLY A 65 34.25 -9.63 -16.41
N LEU A 66 33.17 -10.36 -16.11
CA LEU A 66 32.65 -10.53 -14.75
C LEU A 66 33.08 -11.86 -14.12
N PHE A 67 33.02 -11.89 -12.79
CA PHE A 67 33.44 -12.98 -11.92
C PHE A 67 32.34 -13.22 -10.89
N PHE A 68 32.03 -14.49 -10.61
CA PHE A 68 31.00 -14.87 -9.66
C PHE A 68 31.46 -14.56 -8.23
N ASP A 69 30.67 -13.77 -7.51
CA ASP A 69 30.86 -13.49 -6.10
C ASP A 69 30.09 -14.52 -5.26
N ASP A 70 30.81 -15.34 -4.50
CA ASP A 70 30.21 -16.43 -3.75
C ASP A 70 29.50 -15.97 -2.47
N ILE A 71 29.62 -14.70 -2.09
CA ILE A 71 28.85 -14.13 -0.98
C ILE A 71 27.51 -13.59 -1.46
N SER A 72 27.49 -12.78 -2.51
CA SER A 72 26.27 -12.17 -3.04
C SER A 72 25.50 -13.04 -4.02
N LYS A 73 26.10 -14.14 -4.48
CA LYS A 73 25.53 -15.13 -5.42
C LYS A 73 25.20 -14.56 -6.82
N PHE A 74 25.92 -13.52 -7.26
CA PHE A 74 25.83 -12.96 -8.61
C PHE A 74 27.21 -12.61 -9.21
N CYS A 75 27.27 -12.38 -10.52
CA CYS A 75 28.49 -11.99 -11.22
C CYS A 75 28.78 -10.49 -11.07
N THR A 76 29.96 -10.14 -10.56
CA THR A 76 30.44 -8.75 -10.39
C THR A 76 31.84 -8.55 -11.00
N PHE A 77 32.38 -7.34 -10.93
CA PHE A 77 33.74 -7.04 -11.40
C PHE A 77 34.81 -7.80 -10.59
N LYS A 78 35.93 -8.12 -11.25
CA LYS A 78 37.00 -8.94 -10.68
C LYS A 78 37.53 -8.45 -9.33
N ASN A 79 37.60 -7.13 -9.15
CA ASN A 79 38.10 -6.48 -7.92
C ASN A 79 37.10 -6.53 -6.75
N GLU A 80 35.84 -6.84 -7.02
CA GLU A 80 34.76 -6.91 -6.02
C GLU A 80 34.34 -8.36 -5.72
N ALA A 81 34.60 -9.27 -6.65
CA ALA A 81 34.20 -10.67 -6.53
C ALA A 81 35.02 -11.41 -5.45
N ARG A 82 34.33 -11.96 -4.46
CA ARG A 82 34.88 -12.92 -3.50
C ARG A 82 34.69 -14.31 -4.07
N CYS A 83 35.69 -14.72 -4.84
CA CYS A 83 35.81 -16.04 -5.42
C CYS A 83 35.62 -17.17 -4.39
N GLY A 84 34.64 -18.05 -4.65
CA GLY A 84 34.34 -19.20 -3.81
C GLY A 84 34.92 -20.53 -4.27
N PRO A 85 34.51 -21.66 -3.66
CA PRO A 85 33.53 -21.75 -2.58
C PRO A 85 34.09 -21.25 -1.23
N ILE A 86 33.48 -20.20 -0.68
CA ILE A 86 33.76 -19.72 0.66
C ILE A 86 32.86 -20.51 1.60
N ALA A 87 33.45 -21.16 2.60
CA ALA A 87 32.68 -21.86 3.62
C ALA A 87 31.69 -20.87 4.24
N SER A 88 30.39 -21.14 4.09
CA SER A 88 29.38 -20.39 4.81
C SER A 88 29.64 -20.65 6.29
N THR A 89 30.12 -19.65 7.02
CA THR A 89 29.84 -19.59 8.46
C THR A 89 28.34 -19.87 8.57
N PRO A 90 27.88 -20.82 9.42
CA PRO A 90 26.47 -20.91 9.70
C PRO A 90 26.02 -19.48 9.99
N ALA A 91 25.01 -19.01 9.26
CA ALA A 91 24.31 -17.83 9.72
C ALA A 91 24.07 -18.07 11.22
N PRO A 92 24.26 -17.07 12.10
CA PRO A 92 23.74 -17.18 13.45
C PRO A 92 22.35 -17.79 13.31
N ILE A 93 22.06 -18.84 14.06
CA ILE A 93 20.68 -19.33 14.15
C ILE A 93 19.93 -18.13 14.71
N THR A 94 19.40 -17.28 13.84
CA THR A 94 18.43 -16.29 14.21
C THR A 94 17.27 -17.16 14.62
N GLU A 95 17.02 -17.21 15.93
CA GLU A 95 15.71 -17.59 16.43
C GLU A 95 14.69 -16.95 15.48
N PRO A 96 13.69 -17.71 14.99
CA PRO A 96 12.64 -17.10 14.17
C PRO A 96 12.15 -15.86 14.90
N PRO A 97 11.99 -14.70 14.23
CA PRO A 97 11.70 -13.44 14.89
C PRO A 97 10.55 -13.66 15.88
N THR A 98 10.84 -13.48 17.17
CA THR A 98 9.98 -13.91 18.29
C THR A 98 8.69 -13.11 18.43
N ASP A 99 8.38 -12.25 17.47
CA ASP A 99 7.34 -11.24 17.53
C ASP A 99 6.58 -11.13 16.19
N LEU A 100 6.43 -12.24 15.47
CA LEU A 100 5.56 -12.27 14.29
C LEU A 100 4.10 -12.37 14.75
N ALA A 101 3.23 -11.62 14.09
CA ALA A 101 1.80 -11.71 14.32
C ALA A 101 1.30 -13.13 14.04
N GLU A 102 0.50 -13.66 14.97
CA GLU A 102 -0.10 -14.97 14.83
C GLU A 102 -1.26 -14.96 13.84
N LYS A 103 -1.70 -16.14 13.38
CA LYS A 103 -2.91 -16.24 12.56
C LYS A 103 -4.14 -15.89 13.42
N CYS A 104 -5.14 -15.31 12.77
CA CYS A 104 -6.40 -14.93 13.42
C CYS A 104 -6.95 -16.02 14.36
N ASN A 105 -7.19 -15.63 15.61
CA ASN A 105 -7.92 -16.41 16.59
C ASN A 105 -9.27 -15.74 16.87
N ASN A 106 -10.32 -16.20 16.20
CA ASN A 106 -11.67 -15.67 16.33
C ASN A 106 -12.29 -15.81 17.72
N LYS A 107 -11.67 -16.50 18.68
CA LYS A 107 -12.16 -16.53 20.07
C LYS A 107 -11.66 -15.34 20.88
N GLU A 108 -10.42 -14.94 20.63
CA GLU A 108 -9.76 -13.83 21.33
C GLU A 108 -9.96 -12.50 20.61
N CYS A 109 -10.04 -12.52 19.28
CA CYS A 109 -10.37 -11.37 18.47
C CYS A 109 -11.89 -11.16 18.41
N GLN A 110 -12.41 -10.22 19.19
CA GLN A 110 -13.84 -9.90 19.24
C GLN A 110 -14.09 -8.41 19.06
N LEU A 111 -15.18 -8.10 18.36
CA LEU A 111 -15.72 -6.75 18.27
C LEU A 111 -16.11 -6.22 19.66
N PRO A 112 -16.00 -4.90 19.92
CA PRO A 112 -15.61 -3.84 18.98
C PRO A 112 -14.10 -3.66 18.81
N TYR A 113 -13.27 -4.34 19.61
CA TYR A 113 -11.85 -4.01 19.74
C TYR A 113 -10.95 -4.70 18.71
N CYS A 114 -11.34 -5.88 18.26
CA CYS A 114 -10.57 -6.67 17.30
C CYS A 114 -11.50 -7.31 16.28
N PHE A 115 -11.11 -7.29 15.01
CA PHE A 115 -11.80 -8.03 13.97
C PHE A 115 -10.80 -8.68 13.02
N CYS A 116 -10.90 -10.00 12.88
CA CYS A 116 -10.14 -10.76 11.91
C CYS A 116 -10.92 -11.99 11.44
N SER A 117 -10.55 -12.50 10.27
CA SER A 117 -10.97 -13.81 9.81
C SER A 117 -9.80 -14.50 9.09
N LYS A 118 -9.97 -15.79 8.80
CA LYS A 118 -8.90 -16.63 8.22
C LYS A 118 -8.35 -16.08 6.89
N ASP A 119 -9.24 -15.53 6.06
CA ASP A 119 -8.95 -15.03 4.70
C ASP A 119 -9.48 -13.61 4.48
N GLY A 120 -10.02 -12.96 5.51
CA GLY A 120 -10.50 -11.58 5.44
C GLY A 120 -11.88 -11.43 4.80
N THR A 121 -12.57 -12.52 4.46
CA THR A 121 -13.80 -12.46 3.66
C THR A 121 -15.09 -12.52 4.48
N VAL A 122 -15.00 -12.83 5.78
CA VAL A 122 -16.17 -12.98 6.65
C VAL A 122 -16.82 -11.64 6.95
N ILE A 123 -18.16 -11.59 6.89
CA ILE A 123 -18.94 -10.41 7.18
C ILE A 123 -18.95 -10.13 8.70
N PRO A 124 -18.66 -8.91 9.15
CA PRO A 124 -18.73 -8.52 10.56
C PRO A 124 -20.08 -8.83 11.20
N GLY A 125 -20.05 -9.33 12.44
CA GLY A 125 -21.25 -9.72 13.18
C GLY A 125 -21.96 -10.97 12.64
N ASN A 126 -21.37 -11.69 11.68
CA ASN A 126 -21.97 -12.84 10.99
C ASN A 126 -23.35 -12.51 10.41
N LEU A 127 -23.49 -11.32 9.83
CA LEU A 127 -24.70 -10.95 9.09
C LEU A 127 -24.75 -11.72 7.76
N GLU A 128 -25.96 -12.04 7.31
CA GLU A 128 -26.19 -12.50 5.94
C GLU A 128 -25.92 -11.35 4.96
N ALA A 129 -25.39 -11.66 3.77
CA ALA A 129 -25.01 -10.67 2.78
C ALA A 129 -26.20 -9.78 2.37
N GLU A 130 -27.39 -10.36 2.20
CA GLU A 130 -28.60 -9.65 1.80
C GLU A 130 -29.12 -8.67 2.86
N ASN A 131 -28.68 -8.82 4.12
CA ASN A 131 -29.01 -7.92 5.21
C ASN A 131 -27.85 -6.97 5.57
N THR A 132 -26.76 -7.01 4.81
CA THR A 132 -25.57 -6.19 5.03
C THR A 132 -25.58 -4.98 4.09
N PRO A 133 -25.41 -3.73 4.59
CA PRO A 133 -25.31 -2.57 3.73
C PRO A 133 -24.12 -2.70 2.78
N GLN A 134 -24.32 -2.38 1.51
CA GLN A 134 -23.17 -2.16 0.64
C GLN A 134 -22.62 -0.77 0.89
N MET A 135 -21.47 -0.70 1.55
CA MET A 135 -20.76 0.56 1.73
C MET A 135 -19.94 0.90 0.48
N ILE A 136 -19.96 2.15 0.05
CA ILE A 136 -19.06 2.72 -0.95
C ILE A 136 -18.20 3.79 -0.29
N LEU A 137 -16.88 3.66 -0.40
CA LEU A 137 -15.92 4.60 0.17
C LEU A 137 -15.29 5.42 -0.96
N LEU A 138 -15.76 6.64 -1.16
CA LEU A 138 -15.12 7.58 -2.08
C LEU A 138 -13.87 8.16 -1.40
N THR A 139 -12.68 7.86 -1.92
CA THR A 139 -11.42 8.36 -1.36
C THR A 139 -10.62 9.16 -2.39
N PHE A 140 -10.06 10.28 -1.96
CA PHE A 140 -9.30 11.21 -2.80
C PHE A 140 -7.93 11.47 -2.20
N ASP A 141 -6.89 11.27 -3.01
CA ASP A 141 -5.51 11.33 -2.55
C ASP A 141 -4.76 12.54 -3.12
N GLY A 142 -3.80 13.03 -2.35
CA GLY A 142 -2.90 14.12 -2.72
C GLY A 142 -3.38 15.50 -2.30
N ALA A 143 -2.86 16.52 -3.00
CA ALA A 143 -3.09 17.91 -2.64
C ALA A 143 -4.49 18.39 -3.08
N VAL A 144 -5.20 19.09 -2.19
CA VAL A 144 -6.48 19.76 -2.53
C VAL A 144 -6.20 21.20 -2.92
N ASN A 145 -6.55 21.59 -4.15
CA ASN A 145 -6.28 22.94 -4.64
C ASN A 145 -7.27 23.35 -5.75
N LEU A 146 -7.04 24.54 -6.34
CA LEU A 146 -7.90 25.10 -7.38
C LEU A 146 -8.08 24.22 -8.62
N GLN A 147 -7.18 23.26 -8.89
CA GLN A 147 -7.27 22.39 -10.06
C GLN A 147 -8.31 21.27 -9.87
N ASN A 148 -8.53 20.82 -8.64
CA ASN A 148 -9.33 19.62 -8.36
C ASN A 148 -10.54 19.87 -7.46
N TYR A 149 -10.53 20.94 -6.67
CA TYR A 149 -11.58 21.24 -5.70
C TYR A 149 -12.98 21.29 -6.32
N ASP A 150 -13.15 21.96 -7.47
CA ASP A 150 -14.44 22.06 -8.15
C ASP A 150 -14.95 20.70 -8.65
N HIS A 151 -14.04 19.78 -9.02
CA HIS A 151 -14.41 18.42 -9.41
C HIS A 151 -14.92 17.62 -8.20
N TYR A 152 -14.24 17.72 -7.06
CA TYR A 152 -14.69 17.09 -5.82
C TYR A 152 -16.06 17.62 -5.39
N LYS A 153 -16.31 18.93 -5.51
CA LYS A 153 -17.62 19.54 -5.23
C LYS A 153 -18.73 19.10 -6.19
N LYS A 154 -18.41 18.74 -7.45
CA LYS A 154 -19.40 18.16 -8.38
C LYS A 154 -19.77 16.73 -8.01
N VAL A 155 -18.79 15.94 -7.56
CA VAL A 155 -19.00 14.59 -7.04
C VAL A 155 -19.85 14.63 -5.77
N LEU A 156 -19.43 15.45 -4.80
CA LEU A 156 -20.05 15.63 -3.48
C LEU A 156 -20.96 16.87 -3.44
N ASN A 157 -21.86 16.96 -4.43
CA ASN A 157 -22.66 18.17 -4.68
C ASN A 157 -23.85 18.40 -3.71
N GLY A 158 -24.03 17.52 -2.72
CA GLY A 158 -25.12 17.58 -1.75
C GLY A 158 -26.50 17.17 -2.29
N LYS A 159 -26.64 16.86 -3.59
CA LYS A 159 -27.89 16.40 -4.20
C LYS A 159 -28.08 14.89 -4.11
N ARG A 160 -26.98 14.14 -4.07
CA ARG A 160 -26.98 12.69 -3.85
C ARG A 160 -27.06 12.41 -2.36
N THR A 161 -27.98 11.54 -1.96
CA THR A 161 -28.22 11.20 -0.56
C THR A 161 -28.21 9.70 -0.36
N ASN A 162 -27.74 9.27 0.80
CA ASN A 162 -27.92 7.93 1.32
C ASN A 162 -29.41 7.64 1.63
N PRO A 163 -29.79 6.38 1.88
CA PRO A 163 -31.19 6.01 2.19
C PRO A 163 -31.80 6.77 3.38
N ASN A 164 -31.00 7.18 4.37
CA ASN A 164 -31.45 8.02 5.49
C ASN A 164 -31.67 9.51 5.14
N GLY A 165 -31.53 9.88 3.87
CA GLY A 165 -31.66 11.26 3.38
C GLY A 165 -30.42 12.14 3.61
N CYS A 166 -29.36 11.62 4.23
CA CYS A 166 -28.13 12.39 4.43
C CYS A 166 -27.31 12.47 3.15
N PRO A 167 -26.69 13.63 2.84
CA PRO A 167 -25.85 13.75 1.66
C PRO A 167 -24.66 12.79 1.74
N ILE A 168 -24.29 12.20 0.61
CA ILE A 168 -23.10 11.33 0.50
C ILE A 168 -21.83 12.05 0.97
N LYS A 169 -20.85 11.28 1.45
CA LYS A 169 -19.57 11.79 1.97
C LYS A 169 -18.38 11.08 1.34
N GLY A 170 -17.21 11.72 1.39
CA GLY A 170 -15.94 11.14 0.99
C GLY A 170 -14.86 11.28 2.06
N THR A 171 -13.73 10.61 1.84
CA THR A 171 -12.51 10.70 2.65
C THR A 171 -11.38 11.30 1.81
N PHE A 172 -10.66 12.28 2.34
CA PHE A 172 -9.54 12.93 1.65
C PHE A 172 -8.24 12.65 2.39
N TYR A 173 -7.32 11.92 1.76
CA TYR A 173 -5.96 11.71 2.28
C TYR A 173 -5.06 12.81 1.73
N VAL A 174 -4.84 13.84 2.54
CA VAL A 174 -4.25 15.10 2.07
C VAL A 174 -2.73 15.09 2.21
N SER A 175 -2.05 15.50 1.14
CA SER A 175 -0.61 15.81 1.15
C SER A 175 -0.34 17.31 1.32
N HIS A 176 0.80 17.69 1.91
CA HIS A 176 1.08 19.12 2.19
C HIS A 176 1.30 19.95 0.92
N GLU A 177 2.26 19.58 0.08
CA GLU A 177 2.76 20.49 -0.95
C GLU A 177 1.64 20.89 -1.92
N TYR A 178 1.53 22.20 -2.21
CA TYR A 178 0.50 22.80 -3.09
C TYR A 178 -0.96 22.70 -2.60
N SER A 179 -1.21 22.28 -1.37
CA SER A 179 -2.56 22.27 -0.79
C SER A 179 -3.08 23.66 -0.40
N ASN A 180 -4.38 23.86 -0.59
CA ASN A 180 -5.16 24.99 -0.13
C ASN A 180 -5.93 24.61 1.13
N TYR A 181 -5.47 25.10 2.29
CA TYR A 181 -6.04 24.74 3.59
C TYR A 181 -7.41 25.36 3.86
N GLN A 182 -7.76 26.45 3.18
CA GLN A 182 -9.12 27.01 3.24
C GLN A 182 -10.13 26.06 2.55
N MET A 183 -9.74 25.45 1.43
CA MET A 183 -10.55 24.43 0.75
C MET A 183 -10.65 23.13 1.54
N ILE A 184 -9.55 22.67 2.14
CA ILE A 184 -9.54 21.49 3.01
C ILE A 184 -10.46 21.71 4.22
N GLN A 185 -10.38 22.87 4.87
CA GLN A 185 -11.30 23.24 5.95
C GLN A 185 -12.76 23.26 5.49
N GLN A 186 -13.04 23.73 4.27
CA GLN A 186 -14.40 23.70 3.71
C GLN A 186 -14.91 22.27 3.58
N LEU A 187 -14.13 21.36 2.98
CA LEU A 187 -14.50 19.95 2.83
C LEU A 187 -14.80 19.29 4.18
N ALA A 188 -13.94 19.55 5.18
CA ALA A 188 -14.09 19.02 6.52
C ALA A 188 -15.35 19.58 7.22
N SER A 189 -15.59 20.89 7.13
CA SER A 189 -16.78 21.54 7.71
C SER A 189 -18.11 21.07 7.11
N GLU A 190 -18.06 20.49 5.91
CA GLU A 190 -19.20 19.85 5.22
C GLU A 190 -19.41 18.39 5.63
N GLY A 191 -18.58 17.86 6.54
CA GLY A 191 -18.67 16.51 7.10
C GLY A 191 -17.90 15.45 6.32
N ASN A 192 -17.05 15.83 5.37
CA ASN A 192 -16.12 14.89 4.75
C ASN A 192 -14.97 14.59 5.70
N GLU A 193 -14.45 13.37 5.63
CA GLU A 193 -13.33 12.96 6.47
C GLU A 193 -12.01 13.45 5.87
N ILE A 194 -11.11 13.94 6.74
CA ILE A 194 -9.75 14.32 6.37
C ILE A 194 -8.77 13.38 7.08
N GLY A 195 -8.04 12.60 6.28
CA GLY A 195 -6.90 11.79 6.71
C GLY A 195 -5.58 12.41 6.26
N THR A 196 -4.47 11.90 6.80
CA THR A 196 -3.13 12.30 6.36
C THR A 196 -2.61 11.39 5.25
N GLU A 197 -2.03 11.98 4.21
CA GLU A 197 -1.06 11.26 3.39
C GLU A 197 0.35 11.49 3.95
N THR A 198 1.13 12.44 3.42
CA THR A 198 2.43 12.86 3.99
C THR A 198 2.72 14.33 3.70
N ILE A 199 3.75 14.89 4.33
CA ILE A 199 4.23 16.24 4.00
C ILE A 199 4.88 16.23 2.62
N SER A 200 5.84 15.34 2.40
CA SER A 200 6.76 15.45 1.26
C SER A 200 6.49 14.50 0.11
N LEU A 201 5.61 13.50 0.28
CA LEU A 201 5.42 12.40 -0.66
C LEU A 201 6.74 11.71 -1.05
N GLN A 202 7.70 11.65 -0.11
CA GLN A 202 9.02 11.11 -0.41
C GLN A 202 8.97 9.65 -0.86
N THR A 203 9.69 9.36 -1.94
CA THR A 203 9.90 7.98 -2.40
C THR A 203 10.81 7.24 -1.43
N GLY A 204 10.47 6.00 -1.09
CA GLY A 204 11.31 5.19 -0.19
C GLY A 204 10.96 5.33 1.29
N LEU A 205 9.89 6.06 1.63
CA LEU A 205 9.42 6.18 3.02
C LEU A 205 9.20 4.81 3.68
N GLN A 206 8.80 3.81 2.90
CA GLN A 206 8.54 2.46 3.40
C GLN A 206 9.75 1.76 4.04
N ASP A 207 10.96 2.23 3.74
CA ASP A 207 12.21 1.69 4.28
C ASP A 207 12.90 2.67 5.26
N LYS A 208 12.21 3.75 5.65
CA LYS A 208 12.71 4.76 6.61
C LYS A 208 12.41 4.39 8.07
N GLY A 209 13.09 5.09 8.98
CA GLY A 209 13.00 4.90 10.41
C GLY A 209 11.80 5.60 11.04
N TYR A 210 11.67 5.39 12.34
CA TYR A 210 10.56 5.89 13.15
C TYR A 210 10.44 7.43 13.07
N GLU A 211 11.56 8.15 13.24
CA GLU A 211 11.58 9.62 13.21
C GLU A 211 11.10 10.19 11.87
N GLU A 212 11.43 9.54 10.74
CA GLU A 212 10.94 9.99 9.44
C GLU A 212 9.43 9.78 9.29
N TRP A 213 8.90 8.65 9.76
CA TRP A 213 7.44 8.40 9.76
C TRP A 213 6.70 9.39 10.67
N VAL A 214 7.25 9.67 11.86
CA VAL A 214 6.69 10.69 12.77
C VAL A 214 6.68 12.06 12.09
N GLY A 215 7.81 12.47 11.52
CA GLY A 215 7.94 13.77 10.85
C GLY A 215 6.97 13.95 9.69
N GLU A 216 6.72 12.90 8.90
CA GLU A 216 5.77 12.94 7.78
C GLU A 216 4.32 12.92 8.25
N MET A 217 3.93 11.96 9.09
CA MET A 217 2.50 11.75 9.43
C MET A 217 2.03 12.74 10.49
N ILE A 218 2.78 12.84 11.59
CA ILE A 218 2.40 13.70 12.72
C ILE A 218 2.61 15.16 12.34
N GLY A 219 3.67 15.45 11.58
CA GLY A 219 3.85 16.76 10.97
C GLY A 219 2.67 17.15 10.09
N MET A 220 2.20 16.26 9.19
CA MET A 220 1.03 16.56 8.36
C MET A 220 -0.23 16.82 9.20
N ARG A 221 -0.45 16.03 10.26
CA ARG A 221 -1.56 16.23 11.20
C ARG A 221 -1.47 17.59 11.91
N GLU A 222 -0.27 18.04 12.31
CA GLU A 222 -0.06 19.38 12.87
C GLU A 222 -0.33 20.50 11.86
N ILE A 223 0.10 20.33 10.61
CA ILE A 223 -0.14 21.32 9.55
C ILE A 223 -1.65 21.46 9.31
N LEU A 224 -2.39 20.36 9.22
CA LEU A 224 -3.87 20.38 9.12
C LEU A 224 -4.50 21.09 10.31
N ARG A 225 -4.04 20.78 11.53
CA ARG A 225 -4.52 21.43 12.75
C ARG A 225 -4.32 22.93 12.74
N HIS A 226 -3.13 23.37 12.35
CA HIS A 226 -2.81 24.78 12.35
C HIS A 226 -3.56 25.51 11.23
N PHE A 227 -3.39 25.07 9.98
CA PHE A 227 -3.80 25.84 8.80
C PHE A 227 -5.19 25.53 8.26
N ALA A 228 -5.76 24.35 8.52
CA ALA A 228 -7.15 24.02 8.20
C ALA A 228 -8.09 24.01 9.42
N ASN A 229 -7.55 24.28 10.63
CA ASN A 229 -8.32 24.32 11.88
C ASN A 229 -9.12 23.02 12.15
N ILE A 230 -8.51 21.87 11.85
CA ILE A 230 -9.08 20.54 12.09
C ILE A 230 -8.41 19.96 13.34
N SER A 231 -9.15 19.50 14.34
CA SER A 231 -8.53 18.97 15.56
C SER A 231 -7.78 17.66 15.27
N LYS A 232 -6.77 17.36 16.08
CA LYS A 232 -6.01 16.09 15.94
C LYS A 232 -6.92 14.87 16.06
N SER A 233 -7.89 14.94 16.97
CA SER A 233 -8.88 13.89 17.22
C SER A 233 -9.83 13.64 16.05
N GLU A 234 -9.90 14.53 15.07
CA GLU A 234 -10.68 14.33 13.84
C GLU A 234 -9.85 13.68 12.72
N VAL A 235 -8.51 13.79 12.78
CA VAL A 235 -7.60 13.26 11.75
C VAL A 235 -7.05 11.91 12.20
N VAL A 236 -7.91 10.89 12.15
CA VAL A 236 -7.65 9.55 12.73
C VAL A 236 -7.17 8.51 11.72
N GLY A 237 -7.22 8.83 10.43
CA GLY A 237 -6.86 7.95 9.33
C GLY A 237 -5.62 8.41 8.57
N MET A 238 -4.90 7.46 7.99
CA MET A 238 -3.80 7.76 7.10
C MET A 238 -3.72 6.86 5.86
N ARG A 239 -2.98 7.32 4.86
CA ARG A 239 -2.57 6.54 3.69
C ARG A 239 -1.11 6.81 3.33
N ALA A 240 -0.34 5.76 3.13
CA ALA A 240 1.08 5.82 2.83
C ALA A 240 1.26 6.19 1.35
N PRO A 241 2.27 7.01 1.03
CA PRO A 241 2.47 7.47 -0.33
C PRO A 241 2.75 6.28 -1.24
N PHE A 242 2.14 6.30 -2.43
CA PHE A 242 2.26 5.25 -3.44
C PHE A 242 1.78 3.84 -3.02
N LEU A 243 0.96 3.74 -1.96
CA LEU A 243 0.50 2.47 -1.38
C LEU A 243 1.66 1.54 -1.02
N LYS A 244 2.70 2.12 -0.42
CA LYS A 244 3.85 1.39 0.13
C LYS A 244 3.89 1.56 1.65
N PRO A 245 3.21 0.67 2.40
CA PRO A 245 3.24 0.71 3.85
C PRO A 245 4.67 0.61 4.42
N GLY A 246 4.94 1.19 5.57
CA GLY A 246 6.26 1.28 6.20
C GLY A 246 6.64 0.13 7.10
N ARG A 247 6.36 -1.11 6.68
CA ARG A 247 6.66 -2.34 7.43
C ARG A 247 6.10 -2.20 8.85
N ASN A 248 6.86 -2.55 9.88
CA ASN A 248 6.44 -2.38 11.28
C ASN A 248 6.60 -0.94 11.78
N THR A 249 7.42 -0.12 11.12
CA THR A 249 7.76 1.23 11.59
C THR A 249 6.56 2.16 11.51
N GLN A 250 5.83 2.14 10.38
CA GLN A 250 4.62 2.94 10.21
C GLN A 250 3.59 2.64 11.31
N TYR A 251 3.26 1.36 11.52
CA TYR A 251 2.18 1.00 12.43
C TYR A 251 2.54 1.23 13.90
N LYS A 252 3.83 1.18 14.25
CA LYS A 252 4.31 1.63 15.55
C LYS A 252 4.02 3.13 15.76
N VAL A 253 4.26 3.97 14.74
CA VAL A 253 3.92 5.39 14.81
C VAL A 253 2.41 5.59 14.93
N LEU A 254 1.60 4.79 14.23
CA LEU A 254 0.14 4.91 14.28
C LEU A 254 -0.39 4.59 15.68
N GLU A 255 0.07 3.49 16.26
CA GLU A 255 -0.29 3.05 17.61
C GLU A 255 0.10 4.10 18.66
N GLU A 256 1.33 4.60 18.62
CA GLU A 256 1.85 5.54 19.62
C GLU A 256 1.26 6.96 19.54
N PHE A 257 0.76 7.37 18.36
CA PHE A 257 0.14 8.69 18.13
C PHE A 257 -1.38 8.62 17.89
N GLY A 258 -2.03 7.54 18.31
CA GLY A 258 -3.49 7.46 18.34
C GLY A 258 -4.17 7.58 16.97
N TYR A 259 -3.52 7.13 15.89
CA TYR A 259 -4.25 6.84 14.65
C TYR A 259 -5.16 5.62 14.88
N ILE A 260 -6.37 5.68 14.36
CA ILE A 260 -7.33 4.57 14.43
C ILE A 260 -7.06 3.58 13.31
N TYR A 261 -6.71 4.07 12.12
CA TYR A 261 -6.58 3.21 10.95
C TYR A 261 -5.54 3.66 9.93
N ASP A 262 -5.03 2.66 9.21
CA ASP A 262 -4.29 2.77 7.96
C ASP A 262 -5.18 2.34 6.79
N SER A 263 -4.97 2.94 5.62
CA SER A 263 -5.55 2.48 4.35
C SER A 263 -4.47 2.52 3.27
N SER A 264 -3.47 1.64 3.42
CA SER A 264 -2.30 1.61 2.54
C SER A 264 -2.03 0.22 1.96
N VAL A 265 -2.62 -0.83 2.54
CA VAL A 265 -2.35 -2.20 2.13
C VAL A 265 -3.21 -2.55 0.93
N GLY A 266 -2.56 -2.74 -0.22
CA GLY A 266 -3.20 -3.25 -1.43
C GLY A 266 -3.42 -4.76 -1.38
N VAL A 267 -4.64 -5.19 -1.72
CA VAL A 267 -5.01 -6.60 -1.88
C VAL A 267 -4.87 -6.99 -3.35
N PRO A 268 -4.34 -8.17 -3.69
CA PRO A 268 -4.38 -8.67 -5.06
C PRO A 268 -5.82 -8.85 -5.56
N ALA A 269 -5.98 -9.07 -6.87
CA ALA A 269 -7.28 -9.39 -7.45
C ALA A 269 -7.77 -10.74 -6.91
N LEU A 270 -8.71 -10.70 -5.97
CA LEU A 270 -9.34 -11.87 -5.36
C LEU A 270 -10.80 -11.98 -5.82
N PRO A 271 -11.34 -13.21 -5.94
CA PRO A 271 -12.73 -13.40 -6.32
C PRO A 271 -13.68 -12.81 -5.28
N ILE A 272 -13.36 -12.98 -3.98
CA ILE A 272 -14.12 -12.42 -2.86
C ILE A 272 -13.31 -11.28 -2.25
N PRO A 273 -13.87 -10.06 -2.13
CA PRO A 273 -13.15 -8.93 -1.58
C PRO A 273 -12.95 -9.05 -0.07
N VAL A 274 -11.87 -8.43 0.42
CA VAL A 274 -11.47 -8.48 1.82
C VAL A 274 -12.12 -7.32 2.59
N TRP A 275 -12.73 -7.64 3.73
CA TRP A 275 -13.25 -6.69 4.71
C TRP A 275 -12.10 -6.02 5.49
N PRO A 276 -12.27 -4.80 6.03
CA PRO A 276 -11.33 -4.21 6.99
C PRO A 276 -11.08 -5.15 8.16
N TYR A 277 -9.87 -5.10 8.73
CA TYR A 277 -9.43 -5.96 9.82
C TYR A 277 -8.50 -5.20 10.76
N THR A 278 -8.37 -5.67 12.00
CA THR A 278 -7.37 -5.12 12.92
C THR A 278 -6.05 -5.84 12.81
N LEU A 279 -4.96 -5.14 13.15
CA LEU A 279 -3.60 -5.65 13.10
C LEU A 279 -3.15 -6.34 14.39
N ASP A 280 -4.09 -6.72 15.26
CA ASP A 280 -3.85 -7.64 16.38
C ASP A 280 -3.26 -8.98 15.90
N TYR A 281 -3.68 -9.42 14.71
CA TYR A 281 -3.27 -10.66 14.07
C TYR A 281 -2.66 -10.43 12.68
N LYS A 282 -2.06 -11.48 12.13
CA LYS A 282 -1.48 -11.49 10.81
C LYS A 282 -2.50 -11.12 9.74
N ILE A 283 -2.08 -10.26 8.81
CA ILE A 283 -2.82 -9.88 7.60
C ILE A 283 -3.35 -11.14 6.87
N PRO A 284 -4.64 -11.18 6.50
CA PRO A 284 -5.30 -12.39 6.01
C PRO A 284 -5.11 -12.66 4.50
N HIS A 285 -4.34 -11.82 3.81
CA HIS A 285 -4.08 -11.93 2.37
C HIS A 285 -2.60 -11.70 2.04
N GLU A 286 -2.24 -11.86 0.76
CA GLU A 286 -0.88 -11.59 0.30
C GLU A 286 -0.55 -10.10 0.37
N CYS A 287 0.65 -9.78 0.87
CA CYS A 287 1.18 -8.43 0.84
C CYS A 287 1.81 -8.10 -0.51
N LYS A 288 1.02 -7.53 -1.43
CA LYS A 288 1.49 -7.22 -2.79
C LYS A 288 2.65 -6.22 -2.83
N SER A 289 2.70 -5.28 -1.88
CA SER A 289 3.75 -4.25 -1.80
C SER A 289 5.07 -4.76 -1.19
N GLY A 290 5.09 -5.96 -0.60
CA GLY A 290 6.25 -6.52 0.12
C GLY A 290 6.70 -5.73 1.36
N THR A 291 5.89 -4.77 1.80
CA THR A 291 6.24 -3.77 2.81
C THR A 291 5.17 -3.64 3.90
N CYS A 292 4.23 -4.58 3.97
CA CYS A 292 3.22 -4.66 5.03
C CYS A 292 3.83 -5.01 6.39
N PRO A 293 3.11 -4.76 7.51
CA PRO A 293 3.56 -5.10 8.84
C PRO A 293 3.62 -6.62 9.02
N THR A 294 4.55 -7.07 9.85
CA THR A 294 4.73 -8.49 10.21
C THR A 294 4.51 -8.75 11.70
N LYS A 295 4.50 -7.70 12.52
CA LYS A 295 4.18 -7.75 13.96
C LYS A 295 2.72 -7.41 14.21
N SER A 296 2.27 -7.68 15.43
CA SER A 296 0.94 -7.27 15.89
C SER A 296 0.95 -5.80 16.34
N PHE A 297 -0.09 -5.07 15.97
CA PHE A 297 -0.40 -3.69 16.38
C PHE A 297 -1.86 -3.64 16.85
N PRO A 298 -2.13 -4.07 18.09
CA PRO A 298 -3.49 -4.25 18.60
C PRO A 298 -4.34 -2.98 18.48
N GLY A 299 -5.56 -3.13 17.97
CA GLY A 299 -6.52 -2.03 17.84
C GLY A 299 -6.27 -1.06 16.67
N VAL A 300 -5.14 -1.16 15.96
CA VAL A 300 -4.94 -0.42 14.70
C VAL A 300 -5.70 -1.15 13.58
N TRP A 301 -6.61 -0.45 12.92
CA TRP A 301 -7.37 -0.99 11.79
C TRP A 301 -6.61 -0.83 10.48
N GLU A 302 -6.69 -1.82 9.61
CA GLU A 302 -6.36 -1.69 8.19
C GLU A 302 -7.67 -1.67 7.40
N VAL A 303 -7.83 -0.66 6.55
CA VAL A 303 -8.88 -0.56 5.54
C VAL A 303 -8.26 -0.86 4.18
N PRO A 304 -8.27 -2.13 3.76
CA PRO A 304 -7.47 -2.59 2.64
C PRO A 304 -8.01 -2.08 1.31
N LEU A 305 -7.11 -1.83 0.35
CA LEU A 305 -7.47 -1.47 -1.02
C LEU A 305 -7.62 -2.74 -1.86
N ASN A 306 -8.86 -3.23 -1.97
CA ASN A 306 -9.19 -4.30 -2.88
C ASN A 306 -8.94 -3.86 -4.33
N ALA A 307 -8.19 -4.65 -5.10
CA ALA A 307 -7.91 -4.31 -6.50
C ALA A 307 -9.20 -4.32 -7.34
N HIS A 308 -9.40 -3.27 -8.11
CA HIS A 308 -10.46 -3.19 -9.12
C HIS A 308 -10.08 -4.00 -10.35
N PHE A 309 -11.03 -4.75 -10.92
CA PHE A 309 -10.87 -5.51 -12.16
C PHE A 309 -12.21 -6.07 -12.65
N VAL A 310 -12.34 -6.33 -13.95
CA VAL A 310 -13.49 -7.01 -14.56
C VAL A 310 -13.19 -8.49 -14.82
N GLU A 311 -14.20 -9.34 -15.04
CA GLU A 311 -14.00 -10.81 -15.15
C GLU A 311 -13.01 -11.19 -16.26
N GLY A 312 -12.98 -10.43 -17.35
CA GLY A 312 -12.04 -10.62 -18.47
C GLY A 312 -10.60 -10.20 -18.17
N PHE A 313 -10.33 -9.56 -17.02
CA PHE A 313 -9.09 -8.83 -16.72
C PHE A 313 -8.68 -7.85 -17.82
N GLU A 314 -9.63 -7.46 -18.68
CA GLU A 314 -9.43 -6.44 -19.70
C GLU A 314 -9.11 -5.14 -18.98
N GLY A 315 -7.94 -4.58 -19.30
CA GLY A 315 -7.41 -3.41 -18.61
C GLY A 315 -6.58 -3.66 -17.34
N GLY A 316 -6.37 -4.92 -16.96
CA GLY A 316 -5.56 -5.31 -15.80
C GLY A 316 -6.31 -5.18 -14.46
N HIS A 317 -5.55 -5.08 -13.37
CA HIS A 317 -6.09 -4.84 -12.03
C HIS A 317 -5.34 -3.70 -11.35
N CYS A 318 -6.07 -2.88 -10.61
CA CYS A 318 -5.64 -1.54 -10.23
C CYS A 318 -6.14 -1.22 -8.81
N PRO A 319 -5.27 -0.78 -7.88
CA PRO A 319 -5.72 -0.33 -6.56
C PRO A 319 -6.32 1.08 -6.59
N TYR A 320 -5.91 1.91 -7.55
CA TYR A 320 -6.50 3.22 -7.83
C TYR A 320 -7.27 3.18 -9.13
N LEU A 321 -8.43 3.84 -9.17
CA LEU A 321 -9.28 3.86 -10.37
C LEU A 321 -8.61 4.57 -11.56
N ASP A 322 -7.78 5.60 -11.31
CA ASP A 322 -7.01 6.26 -12.37
C ASP A 322 -5.87 5.42 -12.95
N GLN A 323 -5.56 4.27 -12.36
CA GLN A 323 -4.57 3.32 -12.85
C GLN A 323 -5.19 2.17 -13.66
N CYS A 324 -6.53 2.08 -13.69
CA CYS A 324 -7.25 1.10 -14.47
C CYS A 324 -7.21 1.48 -15.95
N VAL A 325 -6.91 0.52 -16.83
CA VAL A 325 -6.90 0.78 -18.27
C VAL A 325 -8.32 0.60 -18.83
N LEU A 326 -9.01 1.72 -19.05
CA LEU A 326 -10.32 1.73 -19.70
C LEU A 326 -10.11 1.95 -21.21
N HIS A 327 -10.41 0.92 -22.01
CA HIS A 327 -10.09 0.90 -23.45
C HIS A 327 -10.84 1.97 -24.26
N ASN A 328 -12.06 2.30 -23.82
CA ASN A 328 -12.88 3.34 -24.42
C ASN A 328 -13.09 4.47 -23.42
N HIS A 329 -12.71 5.69 -23.81
CA HIS A 329 -13.04 6.89 -23.07
C HIS A 329 -14.47 7.34 -23.45
N ASP A 330 -15.46 6.47 -23.27
CA ASP A 330 -16.88 6.82 -23.39
C ASP A 330 -17.54 6.78 -22.00
N PRO A 331 -18.35 7.79 -21.62
CA PRO A 331 -18.98 7.81 -20.30
C PRO A 331 -19.90 6.63 -20.00
N ASP A 332 -20.56 6.03 -21.00
CA ASP A 332 -21.39 4.83 -20.81
C ASP A 332 -20.53 3.59 -20.57
N ASP A 333 -19.42 3.45 -21.29
CA ASP A 333 -18.47 2.35 -21.09
C ASP A 333 -17.82 2.41 -19.69
N VAL A 334 -17.41 3.61 -19.25
CA VAL A 334 -16.91 3.83 -17.89
C VAL A 334 -17.97 3.48 -16.85
N PHE A 335 -19.21 3.90 -17.06
CA PHE A 335 -20.33 3.58 -16.16
C PHE A 335 -20.55 2.07 -16.06
N GLN A 336 -20.61 1.37 -17.19
CA GLN A 336 -20.80 -0.08 -17.24
C GLN A 336 -19.65 -0.81 -16.54
N TRP A 337 -18.40 -0.39 -16.78
CA TRP A 337 -17.24 -0.95 -16.12
C TRP A 337 -17.32 -0.80 -14.59
N LEU A 338 -17.70 0.38 -14.11
CA LEU A 338 -17.87 0.63 -12.67
C LEU A 338 -19.02 -0.20 -12.06
N GLN A 339 -20.09 -0.47 -12.81
CA GLN A 339 -21.18 -1.34 -12.36
C GLN A 339 -20.72 -2.80 -12.25
N GLU A 340 -19.93 -3.29 -13.22
CA GLU A 340 -19.38 -4.65 -13.19
C GLU A 340 -18.39 -4.83 -12.04
N ASP A 341 -17.50 -3.86 -11.80
CA ASP A 341 -16.59 -3.98 -10.66
C ASP A 341 -17.34 -3.88 -9.31
N PHE A 342 -18.36 -3.03 -9.22
CA PHE A 342 -19.23 -2.93 -8.04
C PHE A 342 -20.01 -4.23 -7.75
N SER A 343 -20.52 -4.93 -8.77
CA SER A 343 -21.33 -6.15 -8.58
C SER A 343 -20.55 -7.26 -7.88
N LYS A 344 -19.22 -7.31 -8.04
CA LYS A 344 -18.35 -8.26 -7.33
C LYS A 344 -18.37 -8.09 -5.81
N TYR A 345 -18.64 -6.88 -5.32
CA TYR A 345 -18.80 -6.61 -3.90
C TYR A 345 -20.26 -6.87 -3.51
N TYR A 346 -21.18 -6.31 -4.28
CA TYR A 346 -22.62 -6.29 -4.00
C TYR A 346 -23.28 -7.68 -4.05
N ASP A 347 -22.88 -8.54 -4.98
CA ASP A 347 -23.45 -9.88 -5.16
C ASP A 347 -22.71 -10.96 -4.36
N GLN A 348 -21.67 -10.58 -3.61
CA GLN A 348 -20.86 -11.50 -2.80
C GLN A 348 -20.98 -11.20 -1.30
N ASN A 349 -19.90 -10.77 -0.66
CA ASN A 349 -19.84 -10.60 0.79
C ASN A 349 -20.05 -9.16 1.25
N ARG A 350 -20.43 -8.23 0.36
CA ARG A 350 -20.72 -6.82 0.69
C ARG A 350 -19.57 -6.05 1.34
N ALA A 351 -18.32 -6.49 1.17
CA ALA A 351 -17.17 -5.73 1.66
C ALA A 351 -17.20 -4.29 1.13
N PRO A 352 -16.67 -3.30 1.89
CA PRO A 352 -16.69 -1.90 1.46
C PRO A 352 -16.05 -1.73 0.08
N TYR A 353 -16.82 -1.18 -0.85
CA TYR A 353 -16.36 -0.87 -2.20
C TYR A 353 -15.62 0.47 -2.18
N MET A 354 -14.31 0.43 -2.01
CA MET A 354 -13.48 1.62 -1.98
C MET A 354 -13.14 2.07 -3.40
N MET A 355 -13.51 3.30 -3.74
CA MET A 355 -13.16 3.96 -5.00
C MET A 355 -12.07 4.98 -4.69
N ALA A 356 -10.81 4.61 -4.93
CA ALA A 356 -9.66 5.48 -4.66
C ALA A 356 -9.25 6.26 -5.92
N PHE A 357 -9.17 7.58 -5.80
CA PHE A 357 -8.89 8.49 -6.91
C PHE A 357 -7.72 9.43 -6.63
N HIS A 358 -6.90 9.65 -7.63
CA HIS A 358 -6.09 10.87 -7.74
C HIS A 358 -6.78 11.93 -8.61
N THR A 359 -6.19 13.13 -8.62
CA THR A 359 -6.59 14.22 -9.53
C THR A 359 -6.59 13.82 -11.01
N ASN A 360 -5.83 12.79 -11.40
CA ASN A 360 -5.72 12.32 -12.78
C ASN A 360 -7.07 11.83 -13.33
N TRP A 361 -7.89 11.16 -12.52
CA TRP A 361 -9.24 10.73 -12.92
C TRP A 361 -10.08 11.91 -13.42
N PHE A 362 -9.99 13.05 -12.74
CA PHE A 362 -10.77 14.25 -13.02
C PHE A 362 -10.21 15.10 -14.16
N SER A 363 -9.00 14.79 -14.64
CA SER A 363 -8.44 15.43 -15.83
C SER A 363 -9.09 14.96 -17.14
N ILE A 364 -9.77 13.80 -17.10
CA ILE A 364 -10.46 13.21 -18.25
C ILE A 364 -11.98 13.34 -18.04
N LYS A 365 -12.63 14.10 -18.93
CA LYS A 365 -14.06 14.46 -18.78
C LYS A 365 -14.98 13.25 -18.85
N GLU A 366 -14.60 12.26 -19.64
CA GLU A 366 -15.39 11.06 -19.89
C GLU A 366 -15.39 10.15 -18.65
N LEU A 367 -14.26 10.09 -17.93
CA LEU A 367 -14.15 9.41 -16.64
C LEU A 367 -15.01 10.10 -15.56
N GLU A 368 -14.93 11.44 -15.45
CA GLU A 368 -15.75 12.21 -14.51
C GLU A 368 -17.25 12.04 -14.79
N LYS A 369 -17.66 12.05 -16.07
CA LYS A 369 -19.07 11.83 -16.47
C LYS A 369 -19.54 10.40 -16.19
N GLY A 370 -18.72 9.40 -16.50
CA GLY A 370 -19.03 8.00 -16.21
C GLY A 370 -19.18 7.74 -14.71
N LEU A 371 -18.28 8.31 -13.90
CA LEU A 371 -18.42 8.32 -12.44
C LEU A 371 -19.72 9.00 -12.01
N GLY A 372 -20.07 10.14 -12.60
CA GLY A 372 -21.34 10.82 -12.32
C GLY A 372 -22.56 9.92 -12.54
N LYS A 373 -22.61 9.19 -13.67
CA LYS A 373 -23.66 8.19 -13.98
C LYS A 373 -23.68 7.07 -12.95
N PHE A 374 -22.52 6.53 -12.58
CA PHE A 374 -22.40 5.49 -11.55
C PHE A 374 -22.96 5.96 -10.21
N LEU A 375 -22.57 7.15 -9.75
CA LEU A 375 -23.03 7.70 -8.47
C LEU A 375 -24.55 7.95 -8.48
N ASP A 376 -25.10 8.44 -9.59
CA ASP A 376 -26.55 8.63 -9.73
C ASP A 376 -27.31 7.30 -9.69
N TRP A 377 -26.79 6.26 -10.36
CA TRP A 377 -27.37 4.92 -10.31
C TRP A 377 -27.27 4.27 -8.92
N ALA A 378 -26.07 4.22 -8.34
CA ALA A 378 -25.81 3.56 -7.07
C ALA A 378 -26.53 4.24 -5.89
N SER A 379 -26.69 5.57 -5.94
CA SER A 379 -27.44 6.33 -4.91
C SER A 379 -28.95 6.05 -4.93
N ASN A 380 -29.48 5.43 -6.00
CA ASN A 380 -30.88 5.01 -6.07
C ASN A 380 -31.12 3.58 -5.56
N LEU A 381 -30.06 2.83 -5.21
CA LEU A 381 -30.17 1.52 -4.61
C LEU A 381 -30.49 1.65 -3.11
N PRO A 382 -31.51 0.94 -2.57
CA PRO A 382 -32.04 1.18 -1.24
C PRO A 382 -31.12 0.73 -0.09
N ASP A 383 -30.12 -0.08 -0.39
CA ASP A 383 -29.21 -0.74 0.54
C ASP A 383 -27.73 -0.34 0.32
N VAL A 384 -27.49 0.68 -0.51
CA VAL A 384 -26.16 1.23 -0.80
C VAL A 384 -25.93 2.52 -0.03
N TRP A 385 -24.75 2.64 0.59
CA TRP A 385 -24.39 3.73 1.49
C TRP A 385 -23.02 4.30 1.16
N PHE A 386 -22.98 5.59 0.81
CA PHE A 386 -21.75 6.34 0.62
C PHE A 386 -21.33 6.96 1.95
N VAL A 387 -20.32 6.38 2.57
CA VAL A 387 -19.88 6.73 3.92
C VAL A 387 -18.39 7.05 3.92
N THR A 388 -17.94 7.80 4.92
CA THR A 388 -16.50 8.00 5.13
C THR A 388 -15.85 6.71 5.64
N THR A 389 -14.53 6.66 5.62
CA THR A 389 -13.78 5.48 6.10
C THR A 389 -14.00 5.24 7.59
N THR A 390 -13.98 6.30 8.41
CA THR A 390 -14.31 6.25 9.84
C THR A 390 -15.75 5.80 10.08
N GLN A 391 -16.71 6.24 9.26
CA GLN A 391 -18.11 5.80 9.37
C GLN A 391 -18.26 4.30 9.05
N ALA A 392 -17.53 3.80 8.05
CA ALA A 392 -17.49 2.38 7.74
C ALA A 392 -16.89 1.57 8.90
N LEU A 393 -15.76 2.00 9.45
CA LEU A 393 -15.15 1.37 10.63
C LEU A 393 -16.06 1.44 11.86
N THR A 394 -16.80 2.53 12.05
CA THR A 394 -17.77 2.62 13.15
C THR A 394 -18.85 1.55 13.00
N TRP A 395 -19.35 1.30 11.78
CA TRP A 395 -20.25 0.17 11.52
C TRP A 395 -19.56 -1.17 11.74
N MET A 396 -18.29 -1.33 11.36
CA MET A 396 -17.52 -2.55 11.63
C MET A 396 -17.49 -2.89 13.13
N THR A 397 -17.33 -1.89 13.98
CA THR A 397 -17.25 -2.07 15.44
C THR A 397 -18.60 -2.46 16.07
N ASP A 398 -19.72 -2.07 15.47
CA ASP A 398 -21.07 -2.43 15.91
C ASP A 398 -22.01 -2.70 14.71
N PRO A 399 -21.85 -3.87 14.05
CA PRO A 399 -22.54 -4.16 12.79
C PRO A 399 -24.06 -4.16 12.94
N LYS A 400 -24.73 -3.40 12.06
CA LYS A 400 -26.19 -3.29 12.01
C LYS A 400 -26.73 -3.77 10.66
N GLY A 401 -27.81 -4.53 10.70
CA GLY A 401 -28.53 -4.92 9.48
C GLY A 401 -29.32 -3.75 8.89
N LEU A 402 -29.74 -3.87 7.63
CA LEU A 402 -30.39 -2.80 6.84
C LEU A 402 -31.53 -2.08 7.57
N LYS A 403 -32.42 -2.83 8.24
CA LYS A 403 -33.59 -2.28 8.96
C LYS A 403 -33.23 -1.36 10.14
N GLN A 404 -32.00 -1.43 10.63
CA GLN A 404 -31.54 -0.64 11.77
C GLN A 404 -30.79 0.63 11.33
N LEU A 405 -30.49 0.77 10.03
CA LEU A 405 -29.63 1.84 9.53
C LEU A 405 -30.33 3.19 9.34
N ASP A 406 -31.66 3.20 9.17
CA ASP A 406 -32.44 4.45 9.01
C ASP A 406 -32.24 5.42 10.18
N ASN A 407 -32.04 4.88 11.39
CA ASN A 407 -31.81 5.64 12.62
C ASN A 407 -30.40 5.40 13.21
N TYR A 408 -29.47 4.89 12.42
CA TYR A 408 -28.12 4.63 12.89
C TYR A 408 -27.36 5.95 13.06
N GLU A 409 -27.18 6.31 14.32
CA GLU A 409 -26.69 7.63 14.72
C GLU A 409 -25.31 7.98 14.13
N PRO A 410 -24.31 7.09 14.07
CA PRO A 410 -23.00 7.40 13.49
C PRO A 410 -23.03 7.80 12.00
N TRP A 411 -24.09 7.43 11.28
CA TRP A 411 -24.30 7.81 9.88
C TRP A 411 -25.32 8.95 9.71
N SER A 412 -25.80 9.50 10.82
CA SER A 412 -26.70 10.65 10.81
C SER A 412 -25.95 11.95 10.53
N CYS A 413 -26.52 12.78 9.68
CA CYS A 413 -26.06 14.14 9.38
C CYS A 413 -26.70 15.20 10.29
N ASN A 414 -27.49 14.78 11.28
CA ASN A 414 -28.12 15.68 12.24
C ASN A 414 -27.15 16.20 13.30
N LYS A 415 -26.13 15.39 13.64
CA LYS A 415 -25.06 15.81 14.54
C LYS A 415 -23.98 16.52 13.75
N LYS A 416 -23.66 17.74 14.19
CA LYS A 416 -22.51 18.53 13.71
C LYS A 416 -21.44 18.66 14.79
N ASP A 417 -21.55 17.88 15.84
CA ASP A 417 -20.61 17.87 16.95
C ASP A 417 -19.25 17.43 16.39
N ASN A 418 -18.20 18.16 16.75
CA ASN A 418 -16.82 17.92 16.30
C ASN A 418 -16.56 18.13 14.79
N LEU A 419 -17.41 18.87 14.05
CA LEU A 419 -17.02 19.36 12.72
C LEU A 419 -16.18 20.64 12.84
N PRO A 420 -15.18 20.86 11.96
CA PRO A 420 -14.46 22.12 11.93
C PRO A 420 -15.41 23.27 11.60
N PRO A 421 -15.17 24.48 12.13
CA PRO A 421 -15.98 25.63 11.78
C PRO A 421 -15.83 25.93 10.29
N THR A 422 -16.90 26.45 9.68
CA THR A 422 -16.88 26.95 8.31
C THR A 422 -15.70 27.92 8.12
N PRO A 423 -14.90 27.76 7.05
CA PRO A 423 -13.76 28.63 6.82
C PRO A 423 -14.17 30.09 6.54
N CYS A 424 -13.15 30.94 6.58
CA CYS A 424 -13.21 32.32 6.11
C CYS A 424 -13.70 32.42 4.64
N LYS A 425 -14.38 33.52 4.31
CA LYS A 425 -14.89 33.80 2.96
C LYS A 425 -13.78 34.08 1.94
N THR A 426 -12.69 34.69 2.40
CA THR A 426 -11.54 35.05 1.56
C THR A 426 -10.29 34.46 2.20
N SER A 427 -9.59 33.57 1.48
CA SER A 427 -8.33 33.00 1.92
C SER A 427 -7.22 34.05 1.96
N ILE A 428 -6.32 33.92 2.94
CA ILE A 428 -5.05 34.64 2.97
C ILE A 428 -4.06 33.84 2.12
N LYS A 429 -3.40 34.50 1.16
CA LYS A 429 -2.36 33.90 0.31
C LYS A 429 -0.99 34.30 0.82
N CYS A 430 -0.26 33.34 1.37
CA CYS A 430 1.05 33.56 1.96
C CYS A 430 2.14 33.18 0.97
N ALA A 431 2.96 34.15 0.53
CA ALA A 431 4.17 33.88 -0.23
C ALA A 431 5.32 33.63 0.75
N LEU A 432 5.72 32.37 0.89
CA LEU A 432 6.59 31.89 1.95
C LEU A 432 7.92 31.40 1.37
N SER A 433 9.01 31.74 2.06
CA SER A 433 10.32 31.19 1.71
C SER A 433 10.38 29.71 2.03
N PHE A 434 10.87 28.92 1.08
CA PHE A 434 11.09 27.49 1.21
C PHE A 434 12.54 27.18 0.81
N LYS A 435 13.33 26.67 1.76
CA LYS A 435 14.73 26.32 1.52
C LYS A 435 14.90 24.81 1.55
N LYS A 436 15.25 24.23 0.40
CA LYS A 436 15.57 22.80 0.27
C LYS A 436 17.03 22.67 -0.12
N GLU A 437 17.85 22.18 0.82
CA GLU A 437 19.31 21.97 0.71
C GLU A 437 20.07 23.07 -0.05
N ASN A 438 20.05 23.03 -1.39
CA ASN A 438 20.85 23.84 -2.30
C ASN A 438 20.09 24.97 -3.02
N PHE A 439 18.77 25.09 -2.85
CA PHE A 439 17.99 26.18 -3.46
C PHE A 439 16.98 26.79 -2.49
N THR A 440 16.72 28.08 -2.68
CA THR A 440 15.64 28.80 -2.03
C THR A 440 14.59 29.11 -3.09
N ASP A 441 13.36 28.73 -2.80
CA ASP A 441 12.21 28.96 -3.66
C ASP A 441 11.10 29.65 -2.85
N THR A 442 10.07 30.13 -3.55
CA THR A 442 8.86 30.66 -2.93
C THR A 442 7.75 29.63 -3.08
N ARG A 443 7.09 29.30 -1.98
CA ARG A 443 5.90 28.46 -1.96
C ARG A 443 4.71 29.29 -1.50
N TYR A 444 3.55 29.01 -2.09
CA TYR A 444 2.30 29.67 -1.71
C TYR A 444 1.50 28.74 -0.81
N LEU A 445 0.98 29.30 0.29
CA LEU A 445 0.06 28.63 1.20
C LEU A 445 -1.21 29.47 1.31
N GLU A 446 -2.37 28.85 1.09
CA GLU A 446 -3.67 29.50 1.25
C GLU A 446 -4.38 28.95 2.49
N THR A 447 -4.78 29.84 3.41
CA THR A 447 -5.38 29.46 4.70
C THR A 447 -6.29 30.59 5.21
N CYS A 448 -7.11 30.30 6.23
CA CYS A 448 -7.83 31.28 7.02
C CYS A 448 -7.06 31.79 8.25
N ARG A 449 -5.83 31.32 8.45
CA ARG A 449 -4.94 31.72 9.53
C ARG A 449 -3.94 32.78 9.08
N ASP A 450 -3.28 33.41 10.04
CA ASP A 450 -2.18 34.31 9.78
C ASP A 450 -1.04 33.58 9.05
N CYS A 451 -0.31 34.30 8.20
CA CYS A 451 0.80 33.73 7.48
C CYS A 451 1.93 33.31 8.44
N PRO A 452 2.50 32.11 8.27
CA PRO A 452 3.67 31.70 9.03
C PRO A 452 4.91 32.46 8.54
N ASN A 453 6.02 32.35 9.28
CA ASN A 453 7.28 33.03 8.93
C ASN A 453 7.98 32.38 7.73
N GLN A 454 7.84 31.06 7.58
CA GLN A 454 8.40 30.27 6.49
C GLN A 454 7.40 29.20 6.04
N TYR A 455 7.67 28.55 4.90
CA TYR A 455 6.83 27.47 4.42
C TYR A 455 6.93 26.28 5.40
N PRO A 456 5.80 25.81 5.98
CA PRO A 456 5.79 24.66 6.87
C PRO A 456 6.42 23.44 6.19
N TRP A 457 7.20 22.66 6.93
CA TRP A 457 7.84 21.47 6.38
C TRP A 457 8.23 20.48 7.49
N LEU A 458 8.95 19.42 7.12
CA LEU A 458 9.53 18.44 8.04
C LEU A 458 10.35 19.15 9.14
N GLY A 459 9.98 18.91 10.40
CA GLY A 459 10.63 19.51 11.58
C GLY A 459 10.20 20.94 11.92
N ASP A 460 9.30 21.56 11.14
CA ASP A 460 8.68 22.87 11.43
C ASP A 460 7.28 22.96 10.80
N ALA A 461 6.36 22.13 11.27
CA ALA A 461 4.96 22.06 10.84
C ALA A 461 4.18 23.36 11.08
N THR A 462 4.67 24.23 11.97
CA THR A 462 4.07 25.56 12.20
C THR A 462 4.62 26.66 11.29
N GLY A 463 5.68 26.38 10.52
CA GLY A 463 6.35 27.39 9.68
C GLY A 463 6.96 28.54 10.47
N SER A 464 7.50 28.25 11.66
CA SER A 464 8.07 29.25 12.56
C SER A 464 9.41 29.82 12.08
N GLY A 465 10.12 29.09 11.21
CA GLY A 465 11.46 29.41 10.73
C GLY A 465 12.59 28.93 11.65
N ILE A 466 12.27 28.12 12.66
CA ILE A 466 13.25 27.49 13.57
C ILE A 466 13.40 26.03 13.15
N PRO A 467 14.57 25.60 12.64
CA PRO A 467 14.77 24.22 12.23
C PRO A 467 14.62 23.22 13.38
N ASN A 468 14.00 22.07 13.12
CA ASN A 468 13.79 20.98 14.08
C ASN A 468 13.15 21.46 15.40
N LYS A 469 12.24 22.43 15.29
CA LYS A 469 11.48 22.93 16.44
C LYS A 469 10.49 21.90 16.93
N ASP A 470 9.92 21.14 16.00
CA ASP A 470 8.88 20.19 16.32
C ASP A 470 9.47 19.01 17.08
N ASN A 471 8.95 18.81 18.28
CA ASN A 471 9.19 17.62 19.08
C ASN A 471 7.82 16.99 19.36
N TYR A 472 7.52 15.90 18.67
CA TYR A 472 6.25 15.23 18.79
C TYR A 472 6.32 14.22 19.94
N VAL A 473 5.45 14.39 20.92
CA VAL A 473 5.35 13.47 22.06
C VAL A 473 4.20 12.49 21.77
N PRO A 474 4.45 11.16 21.86
CA PRO A 474 3.40 10.17 21.72
C PRO A 474 2.26 10.34 22.73
N ASP A 475 1.06 9.91 22.36
CA ASP A 475 -0.14 10.04 23.21
C ASP A 475 -0.14 9.07 24.40
N ASN A 476 0.71 8.03 24.33
CA ASN A 476 0.85 6.99 25.35
C ASN A 476 1.95 7.25 26.40
N VAL A 477 2.56 8.45 26.42
CA VAL A 477 3.61 8.86 27.36
C VAL A 477 3.06 9.67 28.53
#